data_AF-A0A5P3XKM8-F1
#
_entry.id   AF-A0A5P3XKM8-F1
#
_cell.length_a   1.000
_cell.length_b   1.000
_cell.length_c   1.000
_cell.angle_alpha   90.00
_cell.angle_beta   90.00
_cell.angle_gamma   90.00
#
_symmetry.space_group_name_H-M   'P 1'
#
loop_
_entity.id
_entity.type
_entity.pdbx_description
1 polymer ?
#
loop_
_entity_poly.entity_id
_entity_poly.type
_entity_poly.pdbx_seq_one_letter_code
_entity_poly.pdbx_strand_id
1 'polypeptide(L)'
;MKCITNVKELQDIVFKLEKFKLSELGGKIIIGYLVGHNYEILTDENSFFLLDITEQEDIEKLNFKGILDTVQCLNSLLIEDTEYEIENLHPTLDQHEKFEKLMKYLYNLKDDETKLDNLNKVFTTLWN
;
A
#
# COMPACT_ATOMS: atom_id res chain seq x y z
N MET A 1 17.03 -2.73 14.35
CA MET A 1 15.83 -2.22 13.65
C MET A 1 14.61 -2.92 14.22
N LYS A 2 13.50 -2.20 14.38
CA LYS A 2 12.22 -2.72 14.87
C LYS A 2 11.23 -2.76 13.72
N CYS A 3 10.46 -3.85 13.60
CA CYS A 3 9.34 -3.95 12.66
C CYS A 3 8.13 -3.15 13.17
N ILE A 4 7.50 -2.39 12.28
CA ILE A 4 6.28 -1.63 12.52
C ILE A 4 5.10 -2.54 12.22
N THR A 5 4.38 -2.96 13.26
CA THR A 5 3.35 -4.02 13.14
C THR A 5 1.93 -3.48 13.19
N ASN A 6 1.74 -2.20 13.51
CA ASN A 6 0.42 -1.61 13.65
C ASN A 6 0.38 -0.12 13.26
N VAL A 7 -0.85 0.33 13.00
CA VAL A 7 -1.14 1.66 12.48
C VAL A 7 -0.66 2.78 13.41
N LYS A 8 -0.84 2.61 14.71
CA LYS A 8 -0.47 3.64 15.69
C LYS A 8 1.04 3.86 15.70
N GLU A 9 1.81 2.77 15.70
CA GLU A 9 3.27 2.86 15.59
C GLU A 9 3.70 3.54 14.30
N LEU A 10 3.09 3.18 13.16
CA LEU A 10 3.37 3.84 11.89
C LEU A 10 3.09 5.35 11.96
N GLN A 11 1.93 5.75 12.51
CA GLN A 11 1.57 7.15 12.68
C GLN A 11 2.57 7.92 13.55
N ASP A 12 2.98 7.33 14.67
CA ASP A 12 3.92 7.95 15.61
C ASP A 12 5.30 8.15 14.96
N ILE A 13 5.78 7.15 14.22
CA ILE A 13 7.09 7.21 13.56
C ILE A 13 7.07 8.18 12.38
N VAL A 14 6.02 8.15 11.54
CA VAL A 14 5.85 9.09 10.42
C VAL A 14 5.79 10.53 10.93
N PHE A 15 5.06 10.77 12.01
CA PHE A 15 5.02 12.09 12.62
C PHE A 15 6.37 12.51 13.21
N LYS A 16 7.09 11.58 13.86
CA LYS A 16 8.43 11.84 14.41
C LYS A 16 9.42 12.26 13.31
N LEU A 17 9.50 11.48 12.25
CA LEU A 17 10.50 11.61 11.17
C LEU A 17 10.15 12.71 10.17
N GLU A 18 8.90 12.77 9.73
CA GLU A 18 8.48 13.56 8.57
C GLU A 18 7.53 14.71 8.94
N LYS A 19 7.20 14.87 10.24
CA LYS A 19 6.21 15.85 10.74
C LYS A 19 4.83 15.74 10.09
N PHE A 20 4.54 14.59 9.49
CA PHE A 20 3.29 14.32 8.81
C PHE A 20 2.30 13.58 9.73
N LYS A 21 1.06 14.08 9.81
CA LYS A 21 -0.01 13.44 10.56
C LYS A 21 -0.74 12.43 9.67
N LEU A 22 -0.25 11.20 9.64
CA LEU A 22 -0.89 10.10 8.93
C LEU A 22 -2.26 9.77 9.55
N SER A 23 -3.30 9.69 8.72
CA SER A 23 -4.63 9.26 9.18
C SER A 23 -4.66 7.77 9.50
N GLU A 24 -5.58 7.35 10.38
CA GLU A 24 -5.72 5.92 10.73
C GLU A 24 -6.06 5.08 9.48
N LEU A 25 -6.94 5.60 8.62
CA LEU A 25 -7.30 4.95 7.36
C LEU A 25 -6.08 4.81 6.43
N GLY A 26 -5.29 5.87 6.26
CA GLY A 26 -4.07 5.82 5.44
C GLY A 26 -3.06 4.81 5.98
N GLY A 27 -2.87 4.76 7.30
CA GLY A 27 -1.98 3.76 7.90
C GLY A 27 -2.50 2.32 7.77
N LYS A 28 -3.81 2.10 7.82
CA LYS A 28 -4.42 0.77 7.57
C LYS A 28 -4.17 0.30 6.14
N ILE A 29 -4.35 1.19 5.16
CA ILE A 29 -4.09 0.90 3.75
C ILE A 29 -2.61 0.51 3.58
N ILE A 30 -1.68 1.36 4.02
CA ILE A 30 -0.24 1.11 3.88
C ILE A 30 0.17 -0.24 4.48
N ILE A 31 -0.19 -0.50 5.74
CA ILE A 31 0.17 -1.76 6.40
C ILE A 31 -0.50 -2.95 5.69
N GLY A 32 -1.76 -2.81 5.28
CA GLY A 32 -2.52 -3.86 4.60
C GLY A 32 -1.86 -4.29 3.29
N TYR A 33 -1.46 -3.34 2.45
CA TYR A 33 -0.76 -3.64 1.19
C TYR A 33 0.58 -4.30 1.45
N LEU A 34 1.41 -3.75 2.34
CA LEU A 34 2.74 -4.28 2.56
C LEU A 34 2.70 -5.69 3.15
N VAL A 35 1.92 -5.93 4.20
CA VAL A 35 1.75 -7.28 4.78
C VAL A 35 1.15 -8.24 3.76
N GLY A 36 0.16 -7.79 2.96
CA GLY A 36 -0.45 -8.60 1.91
C GLY A 36 0.50 -9.01 0.78
N HIS A 37 1.62 -8.30 0.61
CA HIS A 37 2.62 -8.55 -0.43
C HIS A 37 3.99 -8.92 0.14
N ASN A 38 4.04 -9.46 1.37
CA ASN A 38 5.27 -9.92 2.02
C ASN A 38 6.34 -8.82 2.21
N TYR A 39 5.92 -7.58 2.45
CA TYR A 39 6.80 -6.50 2.87
C TYR A 39 6.68 -6.21 4.36
N GLU A 40 7.80 -5.81 4.96
CA GLU A 40 7.85 -5.25 6.31
C GLU A 40 8.39 -3.81 6.29
N ILE A 41 7.72 -2.92 7.04
CA ILE A 41 8.32 -1.62 7.35
C ILE A 41 9.14 -1.78 8.63
N LEU A 42 10.43 -1.46 8.53
CA LEU A 42 11.36 -1.44 9.65
C LEU A 42 11.74 0.00 9.98
N THR A 43 12.10 0.26 11.24
CA THR A 43 12.66 1.54 11.67
C THR A 43 13.82 1.34 12.66
N ASP A 44 14.76 2.27 12.65
CA ASP A 44 15.75 2.45 13.72
C ASP A 44 15.44 3.71 14.57
N GLU A 45 14.21 4.20 14.46
CA GLU A 45 13.69 5.45 15.01
C GLU A 45 14.19 6.76 14.38
N ASN A 46 15.14 6.69 13.45
CA ASN A 46 15.69 7.84 12.71
C ASN A 46 15.46 7.72 11.19
N SER A 47 15.10 6.53 10.72
CA SER A 47 14.87 6.24 9.30
C SER A 47 13.82 5.14 9.14
N PHE A 48 13.21 5.11 7.96
CA PHE A 48 12.43 3.98 7.50
C PHE A 48 13.28 3.07 6.64
N PHE A 49 12.94 1.78 6.69
CA PHE A 49 13.44 0.79 5.78
C PHE A 49 12.27 -0.09 5.36
N LEU A 50 12.33 -0.59 4.13
CA LEU A 50 11.39 -1.54 3.59
C LEU A 50 12.15 -2.83 3.31
N LEU A 51 11.64 -3.94 3.84
CA LEU A 51 12.19 -5.27 3.61
C LEU A 51 11.22 -6.06 2.75
N ASP A 52 11.69 -6.57 1.62
CA ASP A 52 11.00 -7.60 0.84
C ASP A 52 11.32 -8.98 1.43
N ILE A 53 10.33 -9.64 2.04
CA ILE A 53 10.51 -10.95 2.69
C ILE A 53 10.65 -12.07 1.66
N THR A 54 10.13 -11.87 0.44
CA THR A 54 10.15 -12.87 -0.63
C THR A 54 11.55 -13.09 -1.18
N GLU A 55 12.35 -12.03 -1.27
CA GLU A 55 13.72 -12.11 -1.80
C GLU A 55 14.81 -12.21 -0.70
N GLN A 56 14.43 -12.17 0.58
CA GLN A 56 15.26 -12.35 1.79
C GLN A 56 16.54 -11.49 1.93
N GLU A 57 16.91 -10.65 0.96
CA GLU A 57 18.17 -9.90 0.98
C GLU A 57 18.06 -8.39 0.69
N ASP A 58 16.94 -7.86 0.21
CA ASP A 58 16.80 -6.44 -0.12
C ASP A 58 16.10 -5.63 0.99
N ILE A 59 16.91 -4.99 1.83
CA ILE A 59 16.47 -3.93 2.74
C ILE A 59 16.78 -2.58 2.10
N GLU A 60 15.75 -1.88 1.66
CA GLU A 60 15.87 -0.54 1.10
C GLU A 60 15.64 0.52 2.17
N LYS A 61 16.53 1.51 2.26
CA LYS A 61 16.31 2.69 3.10
C LYS A 61 15.45 3.70 2.34
N LEU A 62 14.28 4.03 2.89
CA LEU A 62 13.31 4.92 2.27
C LEU A 62 12.91 6.06 3.22
N ASN A 63 12.31 7.10 2.65
CA ASN A 63 11.50 8.07 3.39
C ASN A 63 10.01 7.67 3.30
N PHE A 64 9.12 8.41 3.97
CA PHE A 64 7.69 8.06 3.91
C PHE A 64 7.09 8.15 2.50
N LYS A 65 7.61 9.06 1.66
CA LYS A 65 7.23 9.17 0.24
C LYS A 65 7.55 7.87 -0.52
N GLY A 66 8.73 7.30 -0.31
CA GLY A 66 9.12 6.03 -0.91
C GLY A 66 8.19 4.89 -0.51
N ILE A 67 7.80 4.82 0.77
CA ILE A 67 6.80 3.84 1.24
C ILE A 67 5.46 4.02 0.51
N LEU A 68 4.99 5.27 0.35
CA LEU A 68 3.76 5.55 -0.38
C LEU A 68 3.86 5.13 -1.84
N ASP A 69 4.98 5.44 -2.50
CA ASP A 69 5.22 5.10 -3.90
C ASP A 69 5.22 3.58 -4.11
N THR A 70 5.81 2.81 -3.18
CA THR A 70 5.75 1.34 -3.21
C THR A 70 4.31 0.84 -3.09
N VAL A 71 3.54 1.35 -2.13
CA VAL A 71 2.13 0.94 -1.94
C VAL A 71 1.27 1.30 -3.16
N GLN A 72 1.49 2.46 -3.77
CA GLN A 72 0.82 2.85 -5.00
C GLN A 72 1.19 1.92 -6.16
N CYS A 73 2.45 1.53 -6.29
CA CYS A 73 2.89 0.56 -7.29
C CYS A 73 2.19 -0.79 -7.12
N LEU A 74 2.15 -1.33 -5.89
CA LEU A 74 1.44 -2.58 -5.60
C LEU A 74 -0.06 -2.50 -5.93
N ASN A 75 -0.72 -1.39 -5.58
CA ASN A 75 -2.13 -1.17 -5.90
C ASN A 75 -2.36 -1.11 -7.43
N SER A 76 -1.50 -0.42 -8.19
CA SER A 76 -1.58 -0.34 -9.65
C SER A 76 -1.44 -1.73 -10.30
N LEU A 77 -0.47 -2.52 -9.85
CA LEU A 77 -0.27 -3.89 -10.37
C LEU A 77 -1.50 -4.76 -10.13
N LEU A 78 -2.10 -4.69 -8.93
CA LEU A 78 -3.32 -5.43 -8.63
C LEU A 78 -4.52 -4.97 -9.48
N ILE A 79 -4.61 -3.67 -9.81
CA ILE A 79 -5.64 -3.15 -10.72
C ILE A 79 -5.45 -3.77 -12.10
N GLU A 80 -4.24 -3.71 -12.65
CA GLU A 80 -3.90 -4.26 -13.97
C GLU A 80 -4.19 -5.76 -14.04
N ASP A 81 -3.75 -6.52 -13.04
CA ASP A 81 -3.99 -7.97 -12.96
C ASP A 81 -5.48 -8.30 -12.87
N THR A 82 -6.24 -7.53 -12.07
CA THR A 82 -7.68 -7.73 -11.90
C THR A 82 -8.45 -7.39 -13.18
N GLU A 83 -8.10 -6.30 -13.85
CA GLU A 83 -8.69 -5.91 -15.13
C GLU A 83 -8.41 -6.97 -16.20
N TYR A 84 -7.16 -7.44 -16.29
CA TYR A 84 -6.80 -8.55 -17.19
C TYR A 84 -7.61 -9.81 -16.89
N GLU A 85 -7.76 -10.19 -15.61
CA GLU A 85 -8.53 -11.37 -15.25
C GLU A 85 -10.01 -11.24 -15.65
N ILE A 86 -10.61 -10.06 -15.46
CA ILE A 86 -11.99 -9.76 -15.88
C ILE A 86 -12.16 -9.88 -17.39
N GLU A 87 -11.24 -9.32 -18.17
CA GLU A 87 -11.28 -9.35 -19.64
C GLU A 87 -11.20 -10.77 -20.21
N ASN A 88 -10.54 -11.68 -19.49
CA ASN A 88 -10.36 -13.08 -19.90
C ASN A 88 -11.45 -14.02 -19.36
N LEU A 89 -12.53 -13.51 -18.75
CA LEU A 89 -13.67 -14.34 -18.36
C LEU A 89 -14.55 -14.69 -19.57
N HIS A 90 -14.99 -15.95 -19.63
CA HIS A 90 -15.93 -16.46 -20.62
C HIS A 90 -17.38 -16.44 -20.07
N PRO A 91 -18.40 -16.51 -20.93
CA PRO A 91 -19.80 -16.46 -20.50
C PRO A 91 -20.26 -17.84 -19.96
N THR A 92 -19.84 -18.19 -18.75
CA THR A 92 -20.34 -19.35 -17.99
C THR A 92 -20.89 -18.92 -16.63
N LEU A 93 -21.83 -19.68 -16.05
CA LEU A 93 -22.46 -19.37 -14.76
C LEU A 93 -21.44 -19.24 -13.62
N ASP A 94 -20.47 -20.15 -13.52
CA ASP A 94 -19.41 -20.09 -12.50
C ASP A 94 -18.51 -18.85 -12.65
N GLN A 95 -18.31 -18.39 -13.88
CA GLN A 95 -17.54 -17.18 -14.15
C GLN A 95 -18.34 -15.90 -13.92
N HIS A 96 -19.67 -15.96 -13.80
CA HIS A 96 -20.48 -14.82 -13.37
C HIS A 96 -20.21 -14.46 -11.90
N GLU A 97 -20.20 -15.45 -11.00
CA GLU A 97 -19.84 -15.21 -9.60
C GLU A 97 -18.41 -14.69 -9.45
N LYS A 98 -17.49 -15.22 -10.27
CA LYS A 98 -16.10 -14.75 -10.31
C LYS A 98 -16.01 -13.31 -10.82
N PHE A 99 -16.75 -12.97 -11.88
CA PHE A 99 -16.83 -11.61 -12.41
C PHE A 99 -17.32 -10.63 -11.34
N GLU A 100 -18.40 -10.94 -10.62
CA GLU A 100 -18.91 -10.06 -9.56
C GLU A 100 -17.89 -9.83 -8.44
N LYS A 101 -17.19 -10.90 -8.02
CA LYS A 101 -16.12 -10.81 -7.02
C LYS A 101 -14.97 -9.93 -7.48
N LEU A 102 -14.51 -10.11 -8.72
CA LEU A 102 -13.42 -9.32 -9.30
C LEU A 102 -13.82 -7.86 -9.51
N MET A 103 -15.03 -7.59 -10.00
CA MET A 103 -15.53 -6.21 -10.14
C MET A 103 -15.63 -5.49 -8.79
N LYS A 104 -16.09 -6.18 -7.74
CA LYS A 104 -16.12 -5.63 -6.38
C LYS A 104 -14.70 -5.37 -5.85
N TYR A 105 -13.77 -6.29 -6.12
CA TYR A 105 -12.39 -6.11 -5.74
C TYR A 105 -11.74 -4.93 -6.46
N LEU A 106 -11.90 -4.83 -7.79
CA LEU A 106 -11.45 -3.71 -8.61
C LEU A 106 -11.99 -2.36 -8.13
N TYR A 107 -13.27 -2.31 -7.75
CA TYR A 107 -13.85 -1.09 -7.18
C TYR A 107 -13.13 -0.66 -5.90
N ASN A 108 -12.82 -1.60 -5.00
CA ASN A 108 -12.08 -1.30 -3.78
C ASN A 108 -10.65 -0.84 -4.10
N LEU A 109 -9.98 -1.47 -5.07
CA LEU A 109 -8.63 -1.08 -5.50
C LEU A 109 -8.59 0.36 -6.03
N LYS A 110 -9.56 0.76 -6.87
CA LYS A 110 -9.68 2.14 -7.40
C LYS A 110 -10.04 3.17 -6.32
N ASP A 111 -10.83 2.77 -5.33
CA ASP A 111 -11.12 3.60 -4.17
C ASP A 111 -9.85 3.79 -3.30
N ASP A 112 -9.05 2.74 -3.13
CA ASP A 112 -7.74 2.84 -2.46
C ASP A 112 -6.73 3.68 -3.23
N GLU A 113 -6.66 3.56 -4.56
CA GLU A 113 -5.86 4.41 -5.45
C GLU A 113 -6.17 5.89 -5.19
N THR A 114 -7.46 6.25 -5.18
CA THR A 114 -7.92 7.62 -4.93
C THR A 114 -7.49 8.11 -3.53
N LYS A 115 -7.57 7.25 -2.51
CA LYS A 115 -7.13 7.60 -1.15
C LYS A 115 -5.62 7.78 -1.06
N LEU A 116 -4.84 6.92 -1.71
CA LEU A 116 -3.38 6.99 -1.77
C LEU A 116 -2.93 8.26 -2.50
N ASP A 117 -3.58 8.60 -3.61
CA ASP A 117 -3.34 9.84 -4.34
C ASP A 117 -3.59 11.09 -3.49
N ASN A 118 -4.72 11.10 -2.77
CA ASN A 118 -5.02 12.20 -1.86
C ASN A 118 -4.02 12.28 -0.72
N LEU A 119 -3.60 11.14 -0.17
CA LEU A 119 -2.57 11.07 0.86
C LEU A 119 -1.24 11.63 0.37
N ASN A 120 -0.81 11.25 -0.83
CA ASN A 120 0.43 11.70 -1.46
C ASN A 120 0.38 13.21 -1.79
N LYS A 121 -0.75 13.71 -2.29
CA LYS A 121 -0.97 15.16 -2.51
C LYS A 121 -0.83 15.96 -1.23
N VAL A 122 -1.48 15.51 -0.16
CA VAL A 122 -1.41 16.18 1.15
C VAL A 122 0.02 16.13 1.71
N PHE A 123 0.70 14.99 1.61
CA PHE A 123 2.08 14.85 2.05
C PHE A 123 3.01 15.81 1.28
N THR A 124 2.95 15.81 -0.05
CA THR A 124 3.81 16.63 -0.91
C THR A 124 3.61 18.13 -0.70
N THR A 125 2.39 18.55 -0.37
CA THR A 125 2.07 19.98 -0.10
C THR A 125 2.80 20.51 1.14
N LEU A 126 3.24 19.66 2.07
CA LEU A 126 3.97 20.09 3.26
C LEU A 126 5.46 20.38 3.02
N TRP A 127 5.98 19.98 1.86
CA TRP A 127 7.40 20.06 1.51
C TRP A 127 7.70 21.00 0.32
N ASN A 128 6.66 21.67 -0.20
CA ASN A 128 6.77 22.77 -1.17
C ASN A 128 6.57 24.11 -0.48
#